data_AF-A0A7V4JND6-F1
#
_entry.id   AF-A0A7V4JND6-F1
#
_cell.length_a   1.000
_cell.length_b   1.000
_cell.length_c   1.000
_cell.angle_alpha   90.00
_cell.angle_beta   90.00
_cell.angle_gamma   90.00
#
_symmetry.space_group_name_H-M   'P 1'
#
loop_
_entity.id
_entity.type
_entity.pdbx_description
1 polymer ?
#
loop_
_entity_poly.entity_id
_entity_poly.type
_entity_poly.pdbx_seq_one_letter_code
_entity_poly.pdbx_strand_id
1 'polypeptide(L)'
;NRYELLKRAGVRNIKEYNTKFIERRLNPEKGHRFLEYIVLVVDEFADLISAAGKEIELPIARLAQKARAIGIHLIIATQRPSTNVITGVIKANFPSRIAFRVVSMVDSRTILDQPGANQLIGRGDMLLMTGSDIIRAQCAFVDTPEVEKITDFIGRQKGYPDAMYLPEPPSEGNEEGLLSGDPGKLDPLFADAARLIVSQQQGSTSLIQRKFSIGYNRAGRIMDQLYAKGIVGPSEGSKARQVLITDLDALENFLRSIEQ
;
A
#
# COMPACT_ATOMS: atom_id res chain seq x y z
N ASN A 1 9.76 7.95 -6.17
CA ASN A 1 9.56 7.83 -7.64
C ASN A 1 8.89 9.07 -8.25
N ARG A 2 7.66 9.46 -7.90
CA ARG A 2 6.99 10.64 -8.50
C ARG A 2 7.78 11.97 -8.37
N TYR A 3 8.38 12.23 -7.21
CA TYR A 3 9.25 13.40 -7.03
C TYR A 3 10.43 13.45 -8.01
N GLU A 4 11.03 12.31 -8.32
CA GLU A 4 12.12 12.24 -9.30
C GLU A 4 11.62 12.54 -10.72
N LEU A 5 10.42 12.07 -11.07
CA LEU A 5 9.81 12.39 -12.37
C LEU A 5 9.52 13.89 -12.49
N LEU A 6 8.98 14.52 -11.44
CA LEU A 6 8.75 15.97 -11.39
C LEU A 6 10.08 16.74 -11.52
N LYS A 7 11.12 16.31 -10.81
CA LYS A 7 12.46 16.90 -10.85
C LYS A 7 13.06 16.81 -12.25
N ARG A 8 13.04 15.63 -12.88
CA ARG A 8 13.53 15.40 -14.25
C ARG A 8 12.75 16.21 -15.29
N ALA A 9 11.46 16.42 -15.08
CA ALA A 9 10.61 17.26 -15.92
C ALA A 9 10.74 18.77 -15.64
N GLY A 10 11.48 19.17 -14.60
CA GLY A 10 11.66 20.57 -14.20
C GLY A 10 10.35 21.25 -13.81
N VAL A 11 9.46 20.55 -13.09
CA VAL A 11 8.14 21.05 -12.68
C VAL A 11 7.91 20.84 -11.19
N ARG A 12 6.99 21.61 -10.61
CA ARG A 12 6.77 21.62 -9.15
C ARG A 12 5.63 20.72 -8.69
N ASN A 13 4.69 20.40 -9.58
CA ASN A 13 3.51 19.63 -9.23
C ASN A 13 3.04 18.71 -10.36
N ILE A 14 2.19 17.75 -10.00
CA ILE A 14 1.60 16.77 -10.91
C ILE A 14 0.80 17.41 -12.05
N LYS A 15 0.15 18.55 -11.84
CA LYS A 15 -0.67 19.22 -12.86
C LYS A 15 0.22 19.74 -14.00
N GLU A 16 1.30 20.45 -13.66
CA GLU A 16 2.31 20.90 -14.62
C GLU A 16 2.98 19.72 -15.33
N TYR A 17 3.32 18.67 -14.57
CA TYR A 17 3.93 17.46 -15.11
C TYR A 17 3.02 16.80 -16.16
N ASN A 18 1.75 16.56 -15.84
CA ASN A 18 0.80 15.94 -16.75
C ASN A 18 0.49 16.81 -17.96
N THR A 19 0.47 18.14 -17.79
CA THR A 19 0.32 19.08 -18.91
C THR A 19 1.46 18.91 -19.90
N LYS A 20 2.72 18.90 -19.43
CA LYS A 20 3.90 18.64 -20.29
C LYS A 20 3.86 17.26 -20.94
N PHE A 21 3.37 16.24 -20.23
CA PHE A 21 3.24 14.89 -20.78
C PHE A 21 2.23 14.83 -21.94
N ILE A 22 1.05 15.43 -21.77
CA ILE A 22 -0.01 15.51 -22.79
C ILE A 22 0.48 16.30 -24.02
N GLU A 23 1.20 17.41 -23.79
CA GLU A 23 1.82 18.22 -24.85
C GLU A 23 3.02 17.53 -25.54
N ARG A 24 3.30 16.25 -25.22
CA ARG A 24 4.42 15.45 -25.75
C ARG A 24 5.80 16.08 -25.52
N ARG A 25 5.95 16.86 -24.44
CA ARG A 25 7.23 17.49 -24.04
C ARG A 25 8.07 16.59 -23.14
N LEU A 26 7.56 15.42 -22.73
CA LEU A 26 8.25 14.43 -21.92
C LEU A 26 8.40 13.12 -22.70
N ASN A 27 9.62 12.61 -22.86
CA ASN A 27 9.88 11.40 -23.63
C ASN A 27 9.55 10.13 -22.79
N PRO A 28 8.61 9.26 -23.22
CA PRO A 28 8.32 8.01 -22.53
C PRO A 28 9.49 7.03 -22.42
N GLU A 29 10.40 7.02 -23.38
CA GLU A 29 11.61 6.17 -23.35
C GLU A 29 12.56 6.54 -22.21
N LYS A 30 12.45 7.77 -21.68
CA LYS A 30 13.17 8.21 -20.47
C LYS A 30 12.43 7.89 -19.18
N GLY A 31 11.41 7.03 -19.24
CA GLY A 31 10.59 6.59 -18.12
C GLY A 31 9.48 7.57 -17.73
N HIS A 32 9.22 8.61 -18.53
CA HIS A 32 8.08 9.49 -18.30
C HIS A 32 6.78 8.78 -18.66
N ARG A 33 5.79 8.92 -17.81
CA ARG A 33 4.42 8.46 -18.03
C ARG A 33 3.45 9.46 -17.45
N PHE A 34 2.19 9.40 -17.87
CA PHE A 34 1.11 10.12 -17.19
C PHE A 34 1.06 9.70 -15.71
N LEU A 35 0.77 10.64 -14.82
CA LEU A 35 0.65 10.38 -13.38
C LEU A 35 -0.81 10.56 -12.95
N GLU A 36 -1.45 9.50 -12.51
CA GLU A 36 -2.81 9.52 -11.98
C GLU A 36 -2.82 10.14 -10.57
N TYR A 37 -3.93 10.74 -10.14
CA TYR A 37 -4.10 11.06 -8.73
C TYR A 37 -4.33 9.77 -7.93
N ILE A 38 -3.75 9.67 -6.74
CA ILE A 38 -3.98 8.55 -5.82
C ILE A 38 -4.72 9.10 -4.60
N VAL A 39 -5.84 8.48 -4.26
CA VAL A 39 -6.59 8.78 -3.03
C VAL A 39 -6.48 7.58 -2.10
N LEU A 40 -5.86 7.77 -0.96
CA LEU A 40 -5.79 6.78 0.11
C LEU A 40 -6.96 7.04 1.07
N VAL A 41 -7.86 6.07 1.19
CA VAL A 41 -9.00 6.12 2.12
C VAL A 41 -8.77 5.09 3.22
N VAL A 42 -8.82 5.54 4.47
CA VAL A 42 -8.77 4.68 5.65
C VAL A 42 -10.09 4.83 6.38
N ASP A 43 -10.92 3.79 6.30
CA ASP A 43 -12.13 3.66 7.10
C ASP A 43 -11.72 3.08 8.46
N GLU A 44 -11.92 3.85 9.53
CA GLU A 44 -11.48 3.56 10.90
C GLU A 44 -9.95 3.54 11.13
N PHE A 45 -9.36 4.74 11.12
CA PHE A 45 -7.94 4.96 11.44
C PHE A 45 -7.55 4.50 12.85
N ALA A 46 -8.47 4.48 13.81
CA ALA A 46 -8.17 4.07 15.18
C ALA A 46 -7.69 2.61 15.27
N ASP A 47 -8.20 1.73 14.41
CA ASP A 47 -7.82 0.32 14.43
C ASP A 47 -6.37 0.13 13.95
N LEU A 48 -5.91 0.91 12.98
CA LEU A 48 -4.50 0.91 12.56
C LEU A 48 -3.56 1.40 13.66
N ILE A 49 -3.93 2.49 14.34
CA ILE A 49 -3.15 3.01 15.47
C ILE A 49 -3.16 2.03 16.64
N SER A 50 -4.25 1.31 16.86
CA SER A 50 -4.33 0.34 17.96
C SER A 50 -3.48 -0.92 17.67
N ALA A 51 -3.35 -1.30 16.40
CA ALA A 51 -2.55 -2.46 16.00
C ALA A 51 -1.04 -2.18 15.98
N ALA A 52 -0.61 -0.99 15.52
CA ALA A 52 0.80 -0.71 15.24
C ALA A 52 1.30 0.65 15.75
N GLY A 53 0.43 1.45 16.38
CA GLY A 53 0.80 2.69 17.07
C GLY A 53 1.63 3.65 16.21
N LYS A 54 2.85 3.95 16.69
CA LYS A 54 3.76 4.92 16.07
C LYS A 54 4.28 4.48 14.70
N GLU A 55 4.33 3.17 14.43
CA GLU A 55 4.81 2.64 13.15
C GLU A 55 3.89 3.04 11.98
N ILE A 56 2.60 3.30 12.26
CA ILE A 56 1.65 3.79 11.25
C ILE A 56 1.54 5.33 11.26
N GLU A 57 1.58 5.94 12.44
CA GLU A 57 1.41 7.39 12.58
C GLU A 57 2.47 8.18 11.78
N LEU A 58 3.75 7.82 11.91
CA LEU A 58 4.85 8.56 11.32
C LEU A 58 4.83 8.49 9.77
N PRO A 59 4.65 7.32 9.12
CA PRO A 59 4.49 7.26 7.67
C PRO A 59 3.28 8.04 7.15
N ILE A 60 2.14 7.98 7.83
CA ILE A 60 0.92 8.73 7.44
C ILE A 60 1.18 10.24 7.51
N ALA A 61 1.79 10.71 8.60
CA ALA A 61 2.17 12.12 8.75
C ALA A 61 3.15 12.56 7.65
N ARG A 62 4.19 11.75 7.39
CA ARG A 62 5.19 12.02 6.34
C ARG A 62 4.55 12.05 4.95
N LEU A 63 3.59 11.16 4.69
CA LEU A 63 2.86 11.13 3.44
C LEU A 63 2.04 12.41 3.30
N ALA A 64 1.21 12.76 4.29
CA ALA A 64 0.41 13.99 4.30
C ALA A 64 1.25 15.26 4.04
N GLN A 65 2.46 15.36 4.61
CA GLN A 65 3.37 16.50 4.37
C GLN A 65 3.86 16.63 2.93
N LYS A 66 4.18 15.50 2.29
CA LYS A 66 4.89 15.48 1.00
C LYS A 66 3.97 15.15 -0.18
N ALA A 67 2.76 14.67 0.07
CA ALA A 67 1.89 14.09 -0.96
C ALA A 67 1.26 15.12 -1.91
N ARG A 68 1.03 16.37 -1.44
CA ARG A 68 0.31 17.41 -2.19
C ARG A 68 0.86 17.66 -3.60
N ALA A 69 2.17 17.86 -3.72
CA ALA A 69 2.80 18.19 -5.00
C ALA A 69 2.74 17.02 -6.00
N ILE A 70 2.77 15.79 -5.50
CA ILE A 70 2.83 14.56 -6.30
C ILE A 70 1.46 13.92 -6.54
N GLY A 71 0.37 14.60 -6.18
CA GLY A 71 -1.01 14.17 -6.44
C GLY A 71 -1.42 12.94 -5.65
N ILE A 72 -0.94 12.80 -4.40
CA ILE A 72 -1.45 11.81 -3.46
C ILE A 72 -2.29 12.55 -2.42
N HIS A 73 -3.48 12.06 -2.11
CA HIS A 73 -4.44 12.67 -1.19
C HIS A 73 -4.91 11.62 -0.18
N LEU A 74 -5.09 12.02 1.08
CA LEU A 74 -5.44 11.13 2.17
C LEU A 74 -6.79 11.53 2.74
N ILE A 75 -7.65 10.54 2.94
CA ILE A 75 -8.90 10.63 3.68
C ILE A 75 -8.82 9.62 4.81
N ILE A 76 -8.82 10.10 6.05
CA ILE A 76 -8.83 9.26 7.24
C ILE A 76 -10.14 9.50 7.97
N ALA A 77 -10.88 8.43 8.24
CA ALA A 77 -12.12 8.44 9.00
C ALA A 77 -11.93 7.68 10.31
N THR A 78 -12.64 8.06 11.37
CA THR A 78 -12.68 7.33 12.63
C THR A 78 -13.95 7.64 13.39
N GLN A 79 -14.49 6.65 14.10
CA GLN A 79 -15.58 6.84 15.05
C GLN A 79 -15.08 7.07 16.48
N ARG A 80 -13.76 6.99 16.72
CA ARG A 80 -13.12 7.12 18.04
C ARG A 80 -12.32 8.43 18.13
N PRO A 81 -12.95 9.58 18.38
CA PRO A 81 -12.30 10.89 18.42
C PRO A 81 -11.53 11.13 19.73
N SER A 82 -10.59 10.24 20.04
CA SER A 82 -9.72 10.33 21.21
C SER A 82 -8.37 10.98 20.87
N THR A 83 -7.71 11.58 21.86
CA THR A 83 -6.38 12.18 21.69
C THR A 83 -5.30 11.17 21.35
N ASN A 84 -5.54 9.88 21.62
CA ASN A 84 -4.63 8.79 21.30
C ASN A 84 -4.74 8.39 19.81
N VAL A 85 -5.88 8.65 19.18
CA VAL A 85 -6.12 8.38 17.75
C VAL A 85 -5.83 9.63 16.92
N ILE A 86 -6.39 10.78 17.32
CA ILE A 86 -6.21 12.07 16.66
C ILE A 86 -5.15 12.86 17.43
N THR A 87 -3.90 12.45 17.26
CA THR A 87 -2.75 13.06 17.95
C THR A 87 -2.45 14.46 17.40
N GLY A 88 -1.57 15.20 18.09
CA GLY A 88 -1.06 16.48 17.59
C GLY A 88 -0.31 16.36 16.26
N VAL A 89 0.40 15.25 16.02
CA VAL A 89 1.11 14.99 14.77
C VAL A 89 0.12 14.82 13.62
N ILE A 90 -0.97 14.09 13.83
CA ILE A 90 -2.04 13.96 12.84
C ILE A 90 -2.68 15.32 12.59
N LYS A 91 -3.08 16.05 13.63
CA LYS A 91 -3.70 17.38 13.47
C LYS A 91 -2.83 18.36 12.70
N ALA A 92 -1.52 18.37 12.93
CA ALA A 92 -0.58 19.25 12.24
C ALA A 92 -0.49 19.01 10.72
N ASN A 93 -0.78 17.79 10.25
CA ASN A 93 -0.63 17.40 8.85
C ASN A 93 -1.97 17.32 8.08
N PHE A 94 -3.10 17.38 8.78
CA PHE A 94 -4.44 17.35 8.20
C PHE A 94 -5.19 18.65 8.58
N PRO A 95 -5.00 19.74 7.80
CA PRO A 95 -5.58 21.05 8.10
C PRO A 95 -7.08 21.16 7.75
N SER A 96 -7.57 20.30 6.85
CA SER A 96 -8.98 20.18 6.50
C SER A 96 -9.60 19.06 7.31
N ARG A 97 -10.65 19.36 8.09
CA ARG A 97 -11.28 18.39 8.99
C ARG A 97 -12.78 18.48 8.89
N ILE A 98 -13.43 17.34 9.01
CA ILE A 98 -14.88 17.22 9.04
C ILE A 98 -15.26 16.54 10.35
N ALA A 99 -16.19 17.13 11.09
CA ALA A 99 -16.79 16.49 12.24
C ALA A 99 -18.29 16.36 12.02
N PHE A 100 -18.79 15.13 12.07
CA PHE A 100 -20.20 14.85 12.26
C PHE A 100 -20.57 14.98 13.75
N ARG A 101 -21.84 14.75 14.09
CA ARG A 101 -22.30 14.73 15.47
C ARG A 101 -21.44 13.81 16.34
N VAL A 102 -20.87 14.38 17.39
CA VAL A 102 -20.13 13.66 18.45
C VAL A 102 -20.86 13.73 19.77
N VAL A 103 -20.45 12.90 20.73
CA VAL A 103 -21.13 12.78 22.03
C VAL A 103 -20.82 13.98 22.92
N SER A 104 -19.55 14.38 23.00
CA SER A 104 -19.11 15.37 23.97
C SER A 104 -18.41 16.58 23.33
N MET A 105 -18.39 17.69 24.08
CA MET A 105 -17.59 18.87 23.70
C MET A 105 -16.09 18.54 23.62
N VAL A 106 -15.62 17.59 24.42
CA VAL A 106 -14.23 17.11 24.41
C VAL A 106 -13.91 16.48 23.05
N ASP A 107 -14.77 15.60 22.55
CA ASP A 107 -14.60 14.97 21.23
C ASP A 107 -14.58 16.00 20.10
N SER A 108 -15.46 17.02 20.19
CA SER A 108 -15.48 18.13 19.22
C SER A 108 -14.13 18.85 19.20
N ARG A 109 -13.57 19.16 20.37
CA ARG A 109 -12.25 19.80 20.48
C ARG A 109 -11.13 18.88 20.01
N THR A 110 -11.23 17.57 20.21
CA THR A 110 -10.24 16.64 19.69
C THR A 110 -10.15 16.69 18.16
N ILE A 111 -11.28 16.82 17.46
CA ILE A 111 -11.33 16.87 15.99
C ILE A 111 -11.02 18.27 15.46
N LEU A 112 -11.76 19.28 15.95
CA LEU A 112 -11.81 20.63 15.37
C LEU A 112 -10.99 21.67 16.13
N ASP A 113 -10.37 21.31 17.25
CA ASP A 113 -9.79 22.26 18.21
C ASP A 113 -10.81 23.28 18.78
N GLN A 114 -12.10 23.11 18.47
CA GLN A 114 -13.21 23.99 18.85
C GLN A 114 -14.46 23.18 19.25
N PRO A 115 -15.34 23.72 20.12
CA PRO A 115 -16.64 23.10 20.39
C PRO A 115 -17.60 23.24 19.18
N GLY A 116 -18.71 22.52 19.19
CA GLY A 116 -19.81 22.70 18.22
C GLY A 116 -20.29 21.40 17.59
N ALA A 117 -19.40 20.44 17.34
CA ALA A 117 -19.80 19.17 16.73
C ALA A 117 -20.76 18.36 17.62
N ASN A 118 -20.68 18.55 18.95
CA ASN A 118 -21.59 17.94 19.92
C ASN A 118 -23.02 18.52 19.89
N GLN A 119 -23.23 19.65 19.21
CA GLN A 119 -24.54 20.30 19.05
C GLN A 119 -25.20 19.97 17.71
N LEU A 120 -24.52 19.22 16.84
CA LEU A 120 -25.07 18.78 15.57
C LEU A 120 -26.24 17.81 15.79
N ILE A 121 -27.19 17.84 14.88
CA ILE A 121 -28.42 17.03 14.96
C ILE A 121 -28.22 15.59 14.45
N GLY A 122 -27.09 15.31 13.80
CA GLY A 122 -26.80 14.02 13.17
C GLY A 122 -27.35 13.92 11.75
N ARG A 123 -27.50 12.70 11.22
CA ARG A 123 -28.09 12.43 9.88
C ARG A 123 -27.48 13.29 8.75
N GLY A 124 -26.16 13.42 8.74
CA GLY A 124 -25.43 14.19 7.72
C GLY A 124 -25.11 15.63 8.13
N ASP A 125 -25.65 16.18 9.21
CA ASP A 125 -25.24 17.47 9.74
C ASP A 125 -23.78 17.42 10.20
N MET A 126 -22.95 18.34 9.69
CA MET A 126 -21.49 18.34 9.87
C MET A 126 -20.91 19.75 9.98
N LEU A 127 -19.75 19.83 10.63
CA LEU A 127 -18.87 21.00 10.58
C LEU A 127 -17.66 20.67 9.71
N LEU A 128 -17.43 21.50 8.70
CA LEU A 128 -16.23 21.51 7.87
C LEU A 128 -15.30 22.62 8.36
N MET A 129 -14.10 22.26 8.76
CA MET A 129 -13.04 23.20 9.10
C MET A 129 -11.97 23.20 8.02
N THR A 130 -11.65 24.39 7.51
CA THR A 130 -10.57 24.59 6.53
C THR A 130 -9.69 25.72 7.02
N GLY A 131 -8.51 25.39 7.55
CA GLY A 131 -7.70 26.39 8.25
C GLY A 131 -8.39 26.82 9.56
N SER A 132 -8.72 28.09 9.69
CA SER A 132 -9.46 28.64 10.84
C SER A 132 -10.98 28.69 10.65
N ASP A 133 -11.45 28.60 9.40
CA ASP A 133 -12.85 28.82 9.08
C ASP A 133 -13.64 27.55 9.30
N ILE A 134 -14.77 27.67 10.02
CA ILE A 134 -15.72 26.60 10.26
C ILE A 134 -17.02 26.91 9.53
N ILE A 135 -17.46 25.95 8.71
CA ILE A 135 -18.70 26.01 7.94
C ILE A 135 -19.56 24.85 8.40
N ARG A 136 -20.79 25.13 8.83
CA ARG A 136 -21.81 24.09 9.04
C ARG A 136 -22.45 23.73 7.71
N ALA A 137 -22.50 22.44 7.41
CA ALA A 137 -23.03 21.93 6.15
C ALA A 137 -23.85 20.66 6.39
N GLN A 138 -24.72 20.36 5.43
CA GLN A 138 -25.48 19.12 5.38
C GLN A 138 -24.84 18.19 4.35
N CYS A 139 -24.33 17.04 4.79
CA CYS A 139 -23.84 15.99 3.92
C CYS A 139 -24.99 15.39 3.12
N ALA A 140 -24.77 15.19 1.82
CA ALA A 140 -25.73 14.51 0.97
C ALA A 140 -25.92 13.08 1.44
N PHE A 141 -27.19 12.65 1.51
CA PHE A 141 -27.53 11.26 1.78
C PHE A 141 -27.45 10.47 0.47
N VAL A 142 -26.85 9.30 0.55
CA VAL A 142 -26.84 8.30 -0.52
C VAL A 142 -27.21 6.97 0.12
N ASP A 143 -28.19 6.29 -0.43
CA ASP A 143 -28.62 4.98 0.06
C ASP A 143 -27.80 3.82 -0.54
N THR A 144 -27.90 2.63 0.05
CA THR A 144 -27.16 1.46 -0.43
C THR A 144 -27.51 1.11 -1.89
N PRO A 145 -28.79 1.08 -2.33
CA PRO A 145 -29.13 0.86 -3.73
C PRO A 145 -28.52 1.87 -4.71
N GLU A 146 -28.40 3.15 -4.33
CA GLU A 146 -27.73 4.17 -5.13
C GLU A 146 -26.23 3.89 -5.24
N VAL A 147 -25.58 3.51 -4.13
CA VAL A 147 -24.17 3.09 -4.14
C VAL A 147 -23.96 1.90 -5.08
N GLU A 148 -24.80 0.87 -4.99
CA GLU A 148 -24.74 -0.31 -5.86
C GLU A 148 -24.87 0.06 -7.35
N LYS A 149 -25.83 0.93 -7.69
CA LYS A 149 -26.00 1.43 -9.06
C LYS A 149 -24.78 2.18 -9.56
N ILE A 150 -24.16 3.01 -8.71
CA ILE A 150 -22.94 3.75 -9.05
C ILE A 150 -21.78 2.78 -9.25
N THR A 151 -21.61 1.80 -8.37
CA THR A 151 -20.53 0.80 -8.49
C THR A 151 -20.70 -0.06 -9.75
N ASP A 152 -21.93 -0.46 -10.08
CA ASP A 152 -22.25 -1.18 -11.31
C ASP A 152 -21.96 -0.35 -12.56
N PHE A 153 -22.37 0.92 -12.54
CA PHE A 153 -22.11 1.84 -13.62
C PHE A 153 -20.60 2.02 -13.86
N ILE A 154 -19.81 2.16 -12.79
CA ILE A 154 -18.34 2.25 -12.87
C ILE A 154 -17.75 0.92 -13.35
N GLY A 155 -18.20 -0.21 -12.80
CA GLY A 155 -17.68 -1.55 -13.12
C GLY A 155 -17.92 -1.99 -14.56
N ARG A 156 -18.94 -1.45 -15.24
CA ARG A 156 -19.20 -1.68 -16.67
C ARG A 156 -18.33 -0.85 -17.61
N GLN A 157 -17.63 0.16 -17.09
CA GLN A 157 -16.70 0.97 -17.89
C GLN A 157 -15.42 0.19 -18.17
N LYS A 158 -14.64 0.67 -19.15
CA LYS A 158 -13.32 0.09 -19.44
C LYS A 158 -12.39 0.31 -18.24
N GLY A 159 -12.21 -0.73 -17.44
CA GLY A 159 -11.29 -0.74 -16.30
C GLY A 159 -9.83 -0.91 -16.70
N TYR A 160 -8.96 -0.91 -15.69
CA TYR A 160 -7.58 -1.35 -15.82
C TYR A 160 -7.54 -2.89 -15.85
N PRO A 161 -6.59 -3.49 -16.59
CA PRO A 161 -6.48 -4.95 -16.67
C PRO A 161 -6.12 -5.56 -15.31
N ASP A 162 -5.36 -4.84 -14.49
CA ASP A 162 -4.87 -5.29 -13.20
C ASP A 162 -5.01 -4.19 -12.14
N ALA A 163 -5.06 -4.62 -10.87
CA ALA A 163 -5.01 -3.70 -9.74
C ALA A 163 -3.65 -2.96 -9.69
N MET A 164 -3.66 -1.73 -9.18
CA MET A 164 -2.40 -1.03 -8.87
C MET A 164 -1.79 -1.64 -7.61
N TYR A 165 -0.82 -2.53 -7.80
CA TYR A 165 -0.04 -3.09 -6.70
C TYR A 165 0.86 -2.01 -6.08
N LEU A 166 0.71 -1.80 -4.78
CA LEU A 166 1.64 -0.97 -4.02
C LEU A 166 2.94 -1.74 -3.79
N PRO A 167 4.11 -1.07 -3.87
CA PRO A 167 5.36 -1.71 -3.51
C PRO A 167 5.34 -2.13 -2.03
N GLU A 168 5.82 -3.34 -1.74
CA GLU A 168 5.97 -3.79 -0.36
C GLU A 168 6.97 -2.87 0.36
N PRO A 169 6.70 -2.50 1.63
CA PRO A 169 7.72 -1.86 2.44
C PRO A 169 8.92 -2.81 2.54
N PRO A 170 10.17 -2.29 2.53
CA PRO A 170 11.32 -3.10 2.88
C PRO A 170 11.04 -3.71 4.26
N SER A 171 11.17 -5.03 4.37
CA SER A 171 10.92 -5.73 5.62
C SER A 171 11.87 -5.20 6.69
N GLU A 172 11.35 -4.48 7.70
CA GLU A 172 12.06 -4.16 8.93
C GLU A 172 12.26 -5.46 9.71
N GLY A 173 13.31 -6.17 9.34
CA GLY A 173 13.66 -7.49 9.84
C GLY A 173 14.92 -7.97 9.13
N ASN A 174 16.07 -7.57 9.69
CA ASN A 174 17.45 -7.88 9.28
C ASN A 174 18.09 -6.97 8.22
N GLU A 175 18.01 -5.64 8.40
CA GLU A 175 18.81 -4.68 7.62
C GLU A 175 20.19 -4.32 8.23
N GLU A 176 20.75 -5.13 9.13
CA GLU A 176 22.15 -4.97 9.58
C GLU A 176 23.11 -6.07 9.11
N GLY A 177 22.73 -6.93 8.14
CA GLY A 177 23.57 -8.10 7.85
C GLY A 177 23.72 -8.61 6.42
N LEU A 178 23.19 -7.99 5.37
CA LEU A 178 23.30 -8.59 4.02
C LEU A 178 23.24 -7.63 2.82
N LEU A 179 23.64 -6.36 2.97
CA LEU A 179 23.81 -5.42 1.84
C LEU A 179 25.03 -5.74 0.94
N SER A 180 25.50 -6.98 0.95
CA SER A 180 26.48 -7.51 0.00
C SER A 180 26.34 -9.04 -0.09
N GLY A 181 25.17 -9.51 -0.53
CA GLY A 181 24.97 -10.91 -0.90
C GLY A 181 25.29 -11.09 -2.39
N ASP A 182 26.49 -11.62 -2.66
CA ASP A 182 26.91 -12.15 -3.96
C ASP A 182 25.77 -12.92 -4.67
N PRO A 183 25.47 -12.67 -5.97
CA PRO A 183 24.46 -13.42 -6.72
C PRO A 183 24.62 -14.95 -6.68
N GLY A 184 25.78 -15.46 -6.24
CA GLY A 184 26.06 -16.87 -6.06
C GLY A 184 25.62 -17.50 -4.73
N LYS A 185 25.22 -16.73 -3.69
CA LYS A 185 24.91 -17.30 -2.37
C LYS A 185 23.43 -17.70 -2.26
N LEU A 186 23.18 -18.99 -2.00
CA LEU A 186 21.84 -19.54 -1.78
C LEU A 186 21.21 -19.01 -0.48
N ASP A 187 19.90 -18.80 -0.49
CA ASP A 187 19.15 -18.45 0.74
C ASP A 187 19.25 -19.61 1.75
N PRO A 188 19.39 -19.33 3.07
CA PRO A 188 19.40 -20.39 4.09
C PRO A 188 18.21 -21.35 4.04
N LEU A 189 17.04 -20.90 3.56
CA LEU A 189 15.83 -21.72 3.43
C LEU A 189 15.72 -22.43 2.07
N PHE A 190 16.72 -22.30 1.19
CA PHE A 190 16.68 -22.84 -0.17
C PHE A 190 16.42 -24.35 -0.20
N ALA A 191 17.19 -25.13 0.57
CA ALA A 191 17.07 -26.59 0.58
C ALA A 191 15.70 -27.05 1.11
N ASP A 192 15.22 -26.42 2.17
CA ASP A 192 13.91 -26.75 2.76
C ASP A 192 12.75 -26.34 1.85
N ALA A 193 12.87 -25.20 1.17
CA ALA A 193 11.91 -24.78 0.18
C ALA A 193 11.90 -25.72 -1.04
N ALA A 194 13.06 -26.20 -1.51
CA ALA A 194 13.13 -27.19 -2.57
C ALA A 194 12.39 -28.48 -2.19
N ARG A 195 12.63 -28.99 -0.98
CA ARG A 195 11.93 -30.18 -0.45
C ARG A 195 10.42 -29.98 -0.38
N LEU A 196 9.97 -28.80 0.05
CA LEU A 196 8.54 -28.46 0.08
C LEU A 196 7.91 -28.47 -1.31
N ILE A 197 8.57 -27.85 -2.30
CA ILE A 197 8.04 -27.74 -3.66
C ILE A 197 7.99 -29.10 -4.35
N VAL A 198 9.01 -29.94 -4.17
CA VAL A 198 9.06 -31.29 -4.74
C VAL A 198 8.08 -32.22 -4.02
N SER A 199 7.96 -32.17 -2.70
CA SER A 199 6.99 -33.03 -1.98
C SER A 199 5.52 -32.70 -2.31
N GLN A 200 5.20 -31.42 -2.56
CA GLN A 200 3.83 -31.01 -2.90
C GLN A 200 3.57 -30.94 -4.42
N GLN A 201 4.60 -31.16 -5.25
CA GLN A 201 4.53 -31.03 -6.70
C GLN A 201 3.89 -29.70 -7.17
N GLN A 202 4.12 -28.62 -6.41
CA GLN A 202 3.49 -27.32 -6.65
C GLN A 202 4.50 -26.18 -6.51
N GLY A 203 4.96 -25.62 -7.63
CA GLY A 203 5.89 -24.49 -7.73
C GLY A 203 5.28 -23.12 -7.38
N SER A 204 4.60 -22.98 -6.23
CA SER A 204 3.92 -21.74 -5.84
C SER A 204 4.74 -20.89 -4.87
N THR A 205 4.98 -19.63 -5.22
CA THR A 205 5.68 -18.67 -4.33
C THR A 205 4.91 -18.44 -3.04
N SER A 206 3.57 -18.39 -3.11
CA SER A 206 2.70 -18.26 -1.94
C SER A 206 2.71 -19.49 -1.03
N LEU A 207 3.04 -20.67 -1.56
CA LEU A 207 3.22 -21.88 -0.74
C LEU A 207 4.48 -21.75 0.14
N ILE A 208 5.61 -21.32 -0.44
CA ILE A 208 6.86 -21.05 0.30
C ILE A 208 6.62 -19.97 1.35
N GLN A 209 5.98 -18.86 0.96
CA GLN A 209 5.65 -17.75 1.85
C GLN A 209 4.91 -18.22 3.11
N ARG A 210 3.80 -18.95 2.94
CA ARG A 210 2.96 -19.40 4.06
C ARG A 210 3.64 -20.46 4.92
N LYS A 211 4.36 -21.41 4.30
CA LYS A 211 4.97 -22.52 5.03
C LYS A 211 6.14 -22.06 5.91
N PHE A 212 6.95 -21.13 5.40
CA PHE A 212 8.15 -20.65 6.09
C PHE A 212 7.93 -19.32 6.83
N SER A 213 6.71 -18.76 6.80
CA SER A 213 6.38 -17.47 7.43
C SER A 213 7.35 -16.34 7.03
N ILE A 214 7.72 -16.31 5.74
CA ILE A 214 8.62 -15.30 5.18
C ILE A 214 7.86 -14.33 4.26
N GLY A 215 8.42 -13.14 4.03
CA GLY A 215 7.87 -12.18 3.07
C GLY A 215 7.84 -12.70 1.62
N TYR A 216 6.89 -12.22 0.82
CA TYR A 216 6.67 -12.69 -0.56
C TYR A 216 7.90 -12.47 -1.45
N ASN A 217 8.61 -11.34 -1.31
CA ASN A 217 9.86 -11.08 -2.04
C ASN A 217 10.98 -12.07 -1.72
N ARG A 218 11.11 -12.52 -0.46
CA ARG A 218 12.09 -13.54 -0.10
C ARG A 218 11.67 -14.91 -0.66
N ALA A 219 10.38 -15.24 -0.57
CA ALA A 219 9.84 -16.44 -1.21
C ALA A 219 10.03 -16.43 -2.74
N GLY A 220 9.88 -15.26 -3.37
CA GLY A 220 10.13 -15.04 -4.80
C GLY A 220 11.60 -15.22 -5.17
N ARG A 221 12.52 -14.64 -4.38
CA ARG A 221 13.97 -14.87 -4.55
C ARG A 221 14.35 -16.33 -4.42
N ILE A 222 13.80 -17.04 -3.43
CA ILE A 222 13.98 -18.49 -3.28
C ILE A 222 13.44 -19.21 -4.52
N MET A 223 12.24 -18.85 -5.01
CA MET A 223 11.66 -19.43 -6.22
C MET A 223 12.51 -19.19 -7.48
N ASP A 224 13.15 -18.01 -7.58
CA ASP A 224 14.07 -17.69 -8.69
C ASP A 224 15.40 -18.43 -8.55
N GLN A 225 15.91 -18.64 -7.33
CA GLN A 225 17.05 -19.53 -7.09
C GLN A 225 16.72 -20.98 -7.46
N LEU A 226 15.51 -21.46 -7.14
CA LEU A 226 15.05 -22.81 -7.53
C LEU A 226 14.96 -22.95 -9.05
N TYR A 227 14.54 -21.90 -9.76
CA TYR A 227 14.51 -21.86 -11.22
C TYR A 227 15.93 -21.85 -11.82
N ALA A 228 16.81 -21.00 -11.31
CA ALA A 228 18.19 -20.91 -11.76
C ALA A 228 18.96 -22.23 -11.60
N LYS A 229 18.56 -23.04 -10.61
CA LYS A 229 19.11 -24.38 -10.35
C LYS A 229 18.34 -25.51 -11.06
N GLY A 230 17.32 -25.21 -11.86
CA GLY A 230 16.58 -26.20 -12.65
C GLY A 230 15.64 -27.10 -11.84
N ILE A 231 15.28 -26.72 -10.62
CA ILE A 231 14.32 -27.47 -9.78
C ILE A 231 12.88 -27.18 -10.22
N VAL A 232 12.61 -25.95 -10.66
CA VAL A 232 11.31 -25.52 -11.20
C VAL A 232 11.48 -24.89 -12.59
N GLY A 233 10.41 -24.93 -13.39
CA GLY A 233 10.34 -24.35 -14.72
C GLY A 233 10.15 -22.82 -14.72
N PRO A 234 10.03 -22.20 -15.91
CA PRO A 234 9.87 -20.76 -16.06
C PRO A 234 8.57 -20.24 -15.43
N SER A 235 8.48 -18.92 -15.23
CA SER A 235 7.28 -18.29 -14.70
C SER A 235 6.13 -18.37 -15.72
N GLU A 236 4.99 -18.93 -15.28
CA GLU A 236 3.74 -18.98 -16.05
C GLU A 236 2.73 -17.92 -15.57
N GLY A 237 3.22 -16.71 -15.26
CA GLY A 237 2.39 -15.62 -14.75
C GLY A 237 1.78 -15.95 -13.39
N SER A 238 0.46 -16.05 -13.31
CA SER A 238 -0.30 -16.31 -12.07
C SER A 238 -0.39 -17.79 -11.69
N LYS A 239 0.03 -18.71 -12.57
CA LYS A 239 0.03 -20.15 -12.29
C LYS A 239 1.30 -20.59 -11.56
N ALA A 240 1.18 -21.69 -10.80
CA ALA A 240 2.32 -22.31 -10.15
C ALA A 240 3.33 -22.78 -11.22
N ARG A 241 4.63 -22.60 -10.96
CA ARG A 241 5.69 -23.08 -11.85
C ARG A 241 5.66 -24.61 -11.90
N GLN A 242 5.93 -25.16 -13.08
CA GLN A 242 6.11 -26.59 -13.24
C GLN A 242 7.28 -27.07 -12.36
N VAL A 243 7.12 -28.16 -11.63
CA VAL A 243 8.21 -28.78 -10.87
C VAL A 243 8.94 -29.74 -11.82
N LEU A 244 10.26 -29.55 -11.98
CA LEU A 244 11.07 -30.33 -12.94
C LEU A 244 11.69 -31.57 -12.29
N ILE A 245 11.97 -31.50 -10.98
CA ILE A 245 12.43 -32.65 -10.19
C ILE A 245 11.23 -33.24 -9.46
N THR A 246 10.79 -34.42 -9.88
CA THR A 246 9.58 -35.06 -9.35
C THR A 246 9.85 -36.00 -8.18
N ASP A 247 11.11 -36.33 -7.92
CA ASP A 247 11.53 -37.32 -6.94
C ASP A 247 12.40 -36.69 -5.83
N LEU A 248 12.11 -37.05 -4.59
CA LEU A 248 12.83 -36.55 -3.41
C LEU A 248 14.26 -37.11 -3.34
N ASP A 249 14.47 -38.36 -3.74
CA ASP A 249 15.81 -38.94 -3.76
C ASP A 249 16.69 -38.28 -4.82
N ALA A 250 16.12 -37.98 -6.00
CA ALA A 250 16.77 -37.16 -7.01
C ALA A 250 17.11 -35.74 -6.51
N LEU A 251 16.22 -35.11 -5.73
CA LEU A 251 16.48 -33.79 -5.14
C LEU A 251 17.62 -33.83 -4.11
N GLU A 252 17.65 -34.84 -3.22
CA GLU A 252 18.71 -34.95 -2.20
C GLU A 252 20.09 -35.17 -2.84
N ASN A 253 20.17 -35.97 -3.91
CA ASN A 253 21.40 -36.13 -4.69
C ASN A 253 21.83 -34.81 -5.34
N PHE A 254 20.89 -34.02 -5.84
CA PHE A 254 21.15 -32.70 -6.40
C PHE A 254 21.65 -31.71 -5.34
N LEU A 255 21.02 -31.64 -4.17
CA LEU A 255 21.43 -30.75 -3.07
C LEU A 255 22.85 -31.07 -2.59
N ARG A 256 23.19 -32.37 -2.45
CA ARG A 256 24.55 -32.81 -2.10
C ARG A 256 25.61 -32.39 -3.12
N SER A 257 25.24 -32.31 -4.41
CA SER A 257 26.16 -31.85 -5.47
C SER A 257 26.42 -30.34 -5.46
N ILE A 258 25.61 -29.56 -4.76
CA ILE A 258 25.75 -28.10 -4.64
C ILE A 258 26.48 -27.70 -3.35
N GLU A 259 26.52 -28.58 -2.34
CA GLU A 259 27.23 -28.37 -1.08
C GLU A 259 28.74 -28.72 -1.14
N GLN A 260 29.19 -29.35 -2.22
CA GLN A 260 30.62 -29.61 -2.53
C GLN A 260 31.22 -28.49 -3.38
#